data_AF-A0A7C7FZV2-F1
#
_entry.id   AF-A0A7C7FZV2-F1
#
_cell.length_a   1.000
_cell.length_b   1.000
_cell.length_c   1.000
_cell.angle_alpha   90.00
_cell.angle_beta   90.00
_cell.angle_gamma   90.00
#
_symmetry.space_group_name_H-M   'P 1'
#
loop_
_entity.id
_entity.type
_entity.pdbx_description
1 polymer ?
#
loop_
_entity_poly.entity_id
_entity_poly.type
_entity_poly.pdbx_seq_one_letter_code
_entity_poly.pdbx_strand_id
1 'polypeptide(L)'
;MAFVIDSPDQVYKIDSDGAFAVADIFKNFQVTNVSGNTVTGTSEVQLDYSNSGIQITVALQAIDISQDVGNDEAGVVNVDVLVRINNHFYKTGTAGLA
;
A
#
# COMPACT_ATOMS: atom_id res chain seq x y z
N MET A 1 11.07 -24.06 -8.34
CA MET A 1 10.32 -24.11 -7.07
C MET A 1 9.83 -22.71 -6.81
N ALA A 2 8.52 -22.51 -6.65
CA ALA A 2 7.94 -21.20 -6.34
C ALA A 2 7.46 -21.22 -4.89
N PHE A 3 7.85 -20.21 -4.12
CA PHE A 3 7.34 -20.01 -2.77
C PHE A 3 6.12 -19.11 -2.87
N VAL A 4 4.98 -19.59 -2.36
CA VAL A 4 3.75 -18.80 -2.28
C VAL A 4 3.60 -18.31 -0.85
N ILE A 5 3.50 -17.01 -0.68
CA ILE A 5 3.27 -16.35 0.61
C ILE A 5 1.83 -15.82 0.56
N ASP A 6 0.94 -16.43 1.35
CA ASP A 6 -0.51 -16.16 1.35
C ASP A 6 -1.00 -15.87 2.79
N SER A 7 -0.23 -15.08 3.53
CA SER A 7 -0.62 -14.66 4.87
C SER A 7 -1.40 -13.35 4.80
N PRO A 8 -2.60 -13.25 5.41
CA PRO A 8 -3.39 -12.01 5.44
C PRO A 8 -2.70 -10.86 6.18
N ASP A 9 -1.74 -11.17 7.05
CA ASP A 9 -0.94 -10.19 7.81
C ASP A 9 0.44 -9.93 7.19
N GLN A 10 0.67 -10.39 5.96
CA GLN A 10 1.91 -10.06 5.24
C GLN A 10 2.00 -8.55 5.03
N VAL A 11 3.16 -8.00 5.40
CA VAL A 11 3.49 -6.58 5.23
C VAL A 11 4.30 -6.41 3.96
N TYR A 12 3.94 -5.37 3.20
CA TYR A 12 4.58 -4.93 1.97
C TYR A 12 5.00 -3.47 2.09
N LYS A 13 5.92 -3.03 1.24
CA LYS A 13 6.28 -1.61 1.10
C LYS A 13 5.79 -1.09 -0.24
N ILE A 14 5.30 0.14 -0.24
CA ILE A 14 4.88 0.86 -1.44
C ILE A 14 5.15 2.36 -1.26
N ASP A 15 5.57 3.03 -2.31
CA ASP A 15 5.82 4.46 -2.31
C ASP A 15 4.48 5.22 -2.38
N SER A 16 4.35 6.31 -1.63
CA SER A 16 3.20 7.21 -1.71
C SER A 16 3.34 8.23 -2.84
N ASP A 17 2.31 8.38 -3.69
CA ASP A 17 2.28 9.41 -4.75
C ASP A 17 2.11 10.85 -4.20
N GLY A 18 1.69 10.96 -2.94
CA GLY A 18 1.43 12.20 -2.22
C GLY A 18 2.15 12.28 -0.87
N ALA A 19 1.97 13.41 -0.20
CA ALA A 19 2.53 13.68 1.12
C ALA A 19 1.82 12.86 2.20
N PHE A 20 2.34 11.68 2.52
CA PHE A 20 1.71 10.79 3.50
C PHE A 20 1.94 11.28 4.93
N ALA A 21 0.88 11.59 5.67
CA ALA A 21 0.99 12.04 7.05
C ALA A 21 0.85 10.88 8.05
N VAL A 22 1.48 11.02 9.23
CA VAL A 22 1.33 10.06 10.35
C VAL A 22 -0.14 9.92 10.79
N ALA A 23 -0.94 10.98 10.64
CA ALA A 23 -2.37 10.96 10.93
C ALA A 23 -3.19 10.05 9.99
N ASP A 24 -2.60 9.63 8.87
CA ASP A 24 -3.24 8.80 7.85
C ASP A 24 -2.94 7.30 8.02
N ILE A 25 -2.21 6.92 9.06
CA ILE A 25 -2.00 5.52 9.44
C ILE A 25 -3.35 4.87 9.78
N PHE A 26 -3.54 3.61 9.37
CA PHE A 26 -4.78 2.83 9.40
C PHE A 26 -5.89 3.27 8.43
N LYS A 27 -5.67 4.32 7.63
CA LYS A 27 -6.54 4.56 6.47
C LYS A 27 -6.27 3.52 5.39
N ASN A 28 -7.28 3.31 4.56
CA ASN A 28 -7.19 2.46 3.39
C ASN A 28 -6.96 3.32 2.13
N PHE A 29 -6.11 2.83 1.24
CA PHE A 29 -5.68 3.51 0.03
C PHE A 29 -5.80 2.62 -1.21
N GLN A 30 -6.10 3.26 -2.34
CA GLN A 30 -6.02 2.62 -3.65
C GLN A 30 -4.57 2.65 -4.14
N VAL A 31 -4.33 1.97 -5.26
CA VAL A 31 -3.11 2.12 -6.04
C VAL A 31 -3.38 2.98 -7.26
N THR A 32 -2.39 3.79 -7.62
CA THR A 32 -2.37 4.53 -8.88
C THR A 32 -1.46 3.83 -9.89
N ASN A 33 -1.86 3.86 -11.16
CA ASN A 33 -1.07 3.30 -12.24
C ASN A 33 -0.14 4.37 -12.80
N VAL A 34 1.14 4.31 -12.42
CA VAL A 34 2.20 4.98 -13.17
C VAL A 34 2.69 4.03 -14.26
N SER A 35 3.14 4.59 -15.38
CA SER A 35 3.62 3.79 -16.51
C SER A 35 4.90 3.07 -16.14
N GLY A 36 4.84 1.74 -15.98
CA GLY A 36 6.01 0.93 -15.64
C GLY A 36 7.17 1.07 -16.63
N ASN A 37 8.39 0.83 -16.14
CA ASN A 37 9.60 0.96 -16.94
C ASN A 37 9.83 -0.30 -17.77
N THR A 38 9.72 -0.20 -19.10
CA THR A 38 9.91 -1.32 -20.04
C THR A 38 11.37 -1.76 -20.18
N VAL A 39 12.33 -0.94 -19.77
CA VAL A 39 13.77 -1.24 -19.81
C VAL A 39 14.19 -2.08 -18.60
N THR A 40 13.73 -1.71 -17.40
CA THR A 40 14.06 -2.45 -16.16
C THR A 40 13.03 -3.52 -15.81
N GLY A 41 11.84 -3.47 -16.42
CA GLY A 41 10.69 -4.32 -16.10
C GLY A 41 10.05 -3.97 -14.75
N THR A 42 10.39 -2.81 -14.17
CA THR A 42 9.92 -2.41 -12.84
C THR A 42 8.52 -1.81 -12.93
N SER A 43 7.62 -2.28 -12.08
CA SER A 43 6.31 -1.66 -11.87
C SER A 43 6.50 -0.34 -11.14
N GLU A 44 5.90 0.74 -11.67
CA GLU A 44 5.88 2.06 -11.01
C GLU A 44 4.55 2.29 -10.28
N VAL A 45 3.82 1.22 -9.93
CA VAL A 45 2.58 1.35 -9.15
C VAL A 45 2.88 1.95 -7.78
N GLN A 46 2.16 3.02 -7.45
CA GLN A 46 2.29 3.76 -6.20
C GLN A 46 0.97 3.76 -5.42
N LEU A 47 1.03 4.10 -4.14
CA LEU A 47 -0.14 4.32 -3.30
C LEU A 47 -0.77 5.66 -3.68
N ASP A 48 -2.09 5.68 -3.90
CA ASP A 48 -2.85 6.88 -4.25
C ASP A 48 -3.32 7.61 -2.99
N TYR A 49 -2.59 8.66 -2.61
CA TYR A 49 -2.89 9.47 -1.44
C TYR A 49 -4.23 10.20 -1.57
N SER A 50 -4.58 10.62 -2.79
CA SER A 50 -5.80 11.37 -3.07
C SER A 50 -7.05 10.50 -2.95
N ASN A 51 -6.94 9.20 -3.22
CA ASN A 51 -7.99 8.20 -3.07
C ASN A 51 -7.85 7.40 -1.75
N SER A 52 -7.90 8.13 -0.63
CA SER A 52 -7.88 7.56 0.73
C SER A 52 -9.27 7.49 1.38
N GLY A 53 -9.46 6.55 2.30
CA GLY A 53 -10.72 6.42 3.03
C GLY A 53 -10.71 5.34 4.12
N ILE A 54 -11.87 5.11 4.73
CA ILE A 54 -12.08 4.07 5.75
C ILE A 54 -12.84 2.84 5.21
N GLN A 55 -13.21 2.87 3.93
CA GLN A 55 -14.01 1.84 3.31
C GLN A 55 -13.22 0.54 3.18
N ILE A 56 -13.83 -0.57 3.57
CA ILE A 56 -13.26 -1.94 3.49
C ILE A 56 -13.10 -2.46 2.05
N THR A 57 -13.64 -1.76 1.06
CA THR A 57 -13.50 -2.09 -0.37
C THR A 57 -12.20 -1.57 -0.99
N VAL A 58 -11.43 -0.80 -0.23
CA VAL A 58 -10.18 -0.21 -0.69
C VAL A 58 -9.02 -1.18 -0.42
N ALA A 59 -8.17 -1.37 -1.43
CA ALA A 59 -7.28 -2.53 -1.58
C ALA A 59 -6.19 -2.66 -0.51
N LEU A 60 -5.56 -1.55 -0.09
CA LEU A 60 -4.45 -1.56 0.88
C LEU A 60 -4.81 -0.79 2.13
N GLN A 61 -4.30 -1.26 3.26
CA GLN A 61 -4.35 -0.55 4.54
C GLN A 61 -2.93 -0.16 4.94
N ALA A 62 -2.72 1.12 5.25
CA ALA A 62 -1.45 1.60 5.81
C ALA A 62 -1.32 1.15 7.26
N ILE A 63 -0.17 0.55 7.59
CA ILE A 63 0.18 0.09 8.94
C ILE A 63 1.14 1.08 9.59
N ASP A 64 2.13 1.54 8.84
CA ASP A 64 3.17 2.43 9.35
C ASP A 64 3.96 3.10 8.22
N ILE A 65 4.84 4.04 8.55
CA ILE A 65 5.84 4.62 7.65
C ILE A 65 7.15 3.84 7.82
N SER A 66 7.87 3.58 6.73
CA SER A 66 9.18 2.93 6.77
C SER A 66 10.15 3.74 7.63
N GLN A 67 10.99 3.05 8.41
CA GLN A 67 12.07 3.68 9.19
C GLN A 67 13.41 3.65 8.45
N ASP A 68 13.38 3.51 7.12
CA ASP A 68 14.57 3.49 6.29
C ASP A 68 14.95 4.92 5.87
N VAL A 69 16.21 5.29 6.12
CA VAL A 69 16.73 6.66 6.06
C VAL A 69 16.60 7.31 4.67
N GLY A 70 16.35 6.50 3.63
CA GLY A 70 16.17 6.99 2.27
C GLY A 70 14.81 7.67 2.04
N ASN A 71 13.76 7.23 2.76
CA ASN A 71 12.36 7.54 2.44
C ASN A 71 11.45 7.44 3.68
N ASP A 72 11.92 7.90 4.85
CA ASP A 72 11.23 7.84 6.16
C ASP A 72 10.54 9.15 6.59
N GLU A 73 10.73 10.25 5.86
CA GLU A 73 10.19 11.55 6.25
C GLU A 73 8.68 11.64 6.00
N ALA A 74 7.91 11.75 7.08
CA ALA A 74 6.46 11.94 7.02
C ALA A 74 6.09 13.31 6.43
N GLY A 75 5.06 13.34 5.59
CA GLY A 75 4.58 14.57 4.94
C GLY A 75 5.33 14.95 3.67
N VAL A 76 6.17 14.05 3.13
CA VAL A 76 6.86 14.21 1.84
C VAL A 76 6.30 13.21 0.82
N VAL A 77 6.38 13.57 -0.47
CA VAL A 77 6.04 12.67 -1.58
C VAL A 77 7.09 11.57 -1.74
N ASN A 78 6.67 10.39 -2.22
CA ASN A 78 7.53 9.21 -2.37
C ASN A 78 8.14 8.71 -1.05
N VAL A 79 7.42 8.90 0.06
CA VAL A 79 7.74 8.24 1.33
C VAL A 79 7.29 6.77 1.26
N ASP A 80 8.09 5.89 1.84
CA ASP A 80 7.83 4.46 1.85
C ASP A 80 6.79 4.13 2.92
N VAL A 81 5.64 3.59 2.50
CA VAL A 81 4.55 3.20 3.40
C VAL A 81 4.51 1.68 3.54
N LEU A 82 4.45 1.22 4.78
CA LEU A 82 4.23 -0.18 5.14
C LEU A 82 2.73 -0.46 5.07
N VAL A 83 2.35 -1.38 4.20
CA VAL A 83 0.95 -1.70 3.89
C VAL A 83 0.65 -3.18 4.03
N ARG A 84 -0.62 -3.49 4.29
CA ARG A 84 -1.17 -4.84 4.12
C ARG A 84 -2.35 -4.83 3.18
N ILE A 85 -2.64 -5.99 2.60
CA ILE A 85 -3.79 -6.18 1.72
C ILE A 85 -5.05 -6.23 2.58
N ASN A 86 -5.92 -5.24 2.39
CA ASN A 86 -7.15 -5.12 3.16
C ASN A 86 -8.23 -6.10 2.69
N ASN A 87 -8.30 -6.35 1.37
CA ASN A 87 -9.23 -7.28 0.73
C ASN A 87 -8.69 -8.72 0.62
N HIS A 88 -7.76 -9.09 1.49
CA HIS A 88 -7.24 -10.45 1.49
C HIS A 88 -8.37 -11.44 1.79
N PHE A 89 -8.44 -12.55 1.03
CA PHE A 89 -9.52 -13.54 1.16
C PHE A 89 -9.63 -14.08 2.60
N TYR A 90 -8.48 -14.35 3.22
CA TYR A 90 -8.39 -14.83 4.60
C TYR A 90 -8.46 -13.75 5.69
N LYS A 91 -8.66 -12.47 5.32
CA LYS A 91 -8.84 -11.38 6.29
C LYS A 91 -10.33 -11.24 6.60
N THR A 92 -10.69 -11.56 7.84
CA THR A 92 -12.06 -11.53 8.35
C THR A 92 -12.66 -10.13 8.18
N GLY A 93 -13.66 -9.97 7.30
CA GLY A 93 -14.37 -8.71 7.08
C GLY A 93 -14.45 -8.20 5.63
N THR A 94 -13.86 -8.88 4.65
CA THR A 94 -14.16 -8.60 3.23
C THR A 94 -15.62 -8.98 2.98
N ALA A 95 -16.48 -7.99 2.75
CA ALA A 95 -17.86 -8.22 2.34
C ALA A 95 -17.85 -9.22 1.19
N GLY A 96 -18.63 -10.29 1.36
CA GLY A 96 -18.49 -11.55 0.65
C GLY A 96 -18.19 -11.42 -0.84
N LEU A 97 -17.37 -12.36 -1.28
CA LEU A 97 -17.19 -12.73 -2.67
C LEU A 97 -18.59 -12.89 -3.28
N ALA A 98 -19.01 -11.91 -4.06
CA ALA A 98 -20.21 -11.96 -4.88
C ALA A 98 -19.77 -12.01 -6.34
#